data_AF-A0A1H2YPN6-F1
#
_entry.id   AF-A0A1H2YPN6-F1
#
_cell.length_a   1.000
_cell.length_b   1.000
_cell.length_c   1.000
_cell.angle_alpha   90.00
_cell.angle_beta   90.00
_cell.angle_gamma   90.00
#
_symmetry.space_group_name_H-M   'P 1'
#
loop_
_entity.id
_entity.type
_entity.pdbx_description
1 polymer ?
#
loop_
_entity_poly.entity_id
_entity_poly.type
_entity_poly.pdbx_seq_one_letter_code
_entity_poly.pdbx_strand_id
1 'polypeptide(L)'
;MLNREYKSSLFADLFSDAKRGLSIFNALMGTEYSDPAELEIATLKDAVFMNRKNDVALLVEMRLLMLEHQSTINPNMPLRGLQYYADSMDGYLEKRQLNIYGKKRIKIPAPFYYVLYNGREDA
;
A
#
# COMPACT_ATOMS: atom_id res chain seq x y z
N MET A 1 -9.95 1.70 -31.44
CA MET A 1 -9.93 1.12 -30.08
C MET A 1 -8.61 0.40 -29.91
N LEU A 2 -7.63 1.02 -29.26
CA LEU A 2 -6.35 0.36 -28.97
C LEU A 2 -6.50 -0.46 -27.70
N ASN A 3 -6.42 -1.78 -27.83
CA ASN A 3 -6.21 -2.71 -26.73
C ASN A 3 -4.96 -2.29 -25.97
N ARG A 4 -5.16 -1.60 -24.85
CA ARG A 4 -4.12 -1.21 -23.90
C ARG A 4 -3.96 -2.32 -22.85
N GLU A 5 -3.69 -3.53 -23.30
CA GLU A 5 -3.05 -4.57 -22.47
C GLU A 5 -1.56 -4.24 -22.27
N TYR A 6 -1.27 -2.99 -21.93
CA TYR A 6 0.10 -2.49 -21.87
C TYR A 6 0.50 -2.29 -20.41
N LYS A 7 1.44 -3.16 -20.00
CA LYS A 7 2.13 -3.24 -18.70
C LYS A 7 1.30 -3.77 -17.54
N SER A 8 1.55 -5.03 -17.21
CA SER A 8 1.83 -5.42 -15.82
C SER A 8 2.62 -4.27 -15.18
N SER A 9 2.02 -3.53 -14.24
CA SER A 9 2.59 -2.27 -13.74
C SER A 9 3.96 -2.55 -13.11
N LEU A 10 4.87 -1.58 -13.15
CA LEU A 10 6.15 -1.64 -12.41
C LEU A 10 5.93 -2.10 -10.96
N PHE A 11 4.81 -1.72 -10.36
CA PHE A 11 4.40 -2.10 -9.02
C PHE A 11 4.01 -3.57 -8.92
N ALA A 12 3.24 -4.10 -9.88
CA ALA A 12 2.94 -5.52 -9.94
C ALA A 12 4.24 -6.36 -9.99
N ASP A 13 5.27 -5.90 -10.71
CA ASP A 13 6.57 -6.58 -10.72
C ASP A 13 7.38 -6.36 -9.43
N LEU A 14 7.50 -5.12 -8.95
CA LEU A 14 8.21 -4.80 -7.70
C LEU A 14 7.66 -5.52 -6.47
N PHE A 15 6.35 -5.79 -6.44
CA PHE A 15 5.68 -6.43 -5.31
C PHE A 15 5.20 -7.85 -5.63
N SER A 16 5.62 -8.42 -6.78
CA SER A 16 5.35 -9.82 -7.13
C SER A 16 6.04 -10.83 -6.21
N ASP A 17 7.09 -10.40 -5.52
CA ASP A 17 7.91 -11.22 -4.63
C ASP A 17 7.94 -10.64 -3.21
N ALA A 18 7.70 -11.52 -2.24
CA ALA A 18 7.62 -11.17 -0.82
C ALA A 18 8.90 -10.57 -0.26
N LYS A 19 10.06 -11.12 -0.65
CA LYS A 19 11.37 -10.64 -0.18
C LYS A 19 11.66 -9.26 -0.75
N ARG A 20 11.31 -9.03 -2.01
CA ARG A 20 11.42 -7.72 -2.66
C ARG A 20 10.51 -6.68 -1.98
N GLY A 21 9.26 -7.04 -1.69
CA GLY A 21 8.34 -6.20 -0.93
C GLY A 21 8.89 -5.81 0.45
N LEU A 22 9.44 -6.77 1.20
CA LEU A 22 10.04 -6.53 2.51
C LEU A 22 11.30 -5.64 2.41
N SER A 23 12.12 -5.85 1.39
CA SER A 23 13.30 -5.01 1.14
C SER A 23 12.91 -3.56 0.86
N ILE A 24 11.87 -3.31 0.07
CA ILE A 24 11.36 -1.96 -0.21
C ILE A 24 10.80 -1.34 1.06
N PHE A 25 10.03 -2.12 1.82
CA PHE A 25 9.50 -1.68 3.11
C PHE A 25 10.63 -1.24 4.04
N ASN A 26 11.64 -2.07 4.24
CA ASN A 26 12.81 -1.77 5.06
C ASN A 26 13.53 -0.49 4.63
N ALA A 27 13.76 -0.32 3.32
CA ALA A 27 14.43 0.85 2.78
C ALA A 27 13.67 2.15 3.04
N LEU A 28 12.33 2.14 2.90
CA LEU A 28 11.50 3.33 3.10
C LEU A 28 11.22 3.62 4.57
N MET A 29 11.10 2.58 5.38
CA MET A 29 10.68 2.65 6.78
C MET A 29 11.84 2.74 7.78
N GLY A 30 13.09 2.59 7.30
CA GLY A 30 14.27 2.57 8.15
C GLY A 30 14.28 1.36 9.10
N THR A 31 13.88 0.20 8.60
CA THR A 31 13.76 -1.05 9.38
C THR A 31 14.62 -2.15 8.78
N GLU A 32 14.79 -3.26 9.51
CA GLU A 32 15.66 -4.38 9.13
C GLU A 32 14.97 -5.74 9.30
N TYR A 33 13.68 -5.83 8.98
CA TYR A 33 12.93 -7.09 9.03
C TYR A 33 13.53 -8.11 8.05
N SER A 34 13.67 -9.36 8.48
CA SER A 34 14.36 -10.40 7.70
C SER A 34 13.46 -11.57 7.29
N ASP A 35 12.32 -11.75 7.96
CA ASP A 35 11.36 -12.81 7.66
C ASP A 35 10.22 -12.28 6.77
N PRO A 36 10.13 -12.71 5.49
CA PRO A 36 9.02 -12.33 4.60
C PRO A 36 7.65 -12.78 5.09
N ALA A 37 7.56 -13.71 6.04
CA ALA A 37 6.28 -14.10 6.66
C ALA A 37 5.73 -13.04 7.62
N GLU A 38 6.58 -12.12 8.13
CA GLU A 38 6.15 -10.96 8.92
C GLU A 38 5.46 -9.89 8.06
N LEU A 39 5.71 -9.94 6.74
CA LEU A 39 4.98 -9.14 5.79
C LEU A 39 3.59 -9.77 5.64
N GLU A 40 2.59 -9.13 6.24
CA GLU A 40 1.21 -9.29 5.78
C GLU A 40 1.12 -8.61 4.42
N ILE A 41 1.72 -9.25 3.40
CA ILE A 41 1.43 -8.93 2.02
C ILE A 41 -0.06 -9.20 1.92
N ALA A 42 -0.83 -8.16 1.65
CA ALA A 42 -2.08 -8.33 0.95
C ALA A 42 -1.68 -8.95 -0.39
N THR A 43 -1.46 -10.27 -0.42
CA THR A 43 -0.93 -11.00 -1.56
C THR A 43 -1.75 -10.55 -2.74
N LEU A 44 -1.10 -10.21 -3.85
CA LEU A 44 -1.74 -9.82 -5.11
C LEU A 44 -2.83 -10.81 -5.60
N LYS A 45 -2.97 -11.97 -4.92
CA LYS A 45 -4.04 -12.96 -5.06
C LYS A 45 -5.19 -12.88 -4.04
N ASP A 46 -4.97 -12.38 -2.82
CA ASP A 46 -5.97 -12.27 -1.73
C ASP A 46 -6.26 -10.80 -1.39
N ALA A 47 -6.15 -9.93 -2.39
CA ALA A 47 -6.12 -8.49 -2.22
C ALA A 47 -7.39 -7.93 -1.58
N VAL A 48 -7.35 -7.75 -0.26
CA VAL A 48 -8.27 -6.87 0.46
C VAL A 48 -7.85 -5.39 0.30
N PHE A 49 -6.60 -5.11 -0.12
CA PHE A 49 -6.01 -3.75 -0.11
C PHE A 49 -5.49 -3.21 -1.45
N MET A 50 -5.70 -3.93 -2.56
CA MET A 50 -5.42 -3.41 -3.91
C MET A 50 -6.65 -2.67 -4.42
N ASN A 51 -6.76 -1.37 -4.18
CA ASN A 51 -7.95 -0.63 -4.62
C ASN A 51 -7.85 -0.12 -6.06
N ARG A 52 -6.63 0.06 -6.63
CA ARG A 52 -6.41 0.54 -8.02
C ARG A 52 -5.11 0.02 -8.64
N LYS A 53 -5.01 0.01 -9.98
CA LYS A 53 -3.88 -0.52 -10.77
C LYS A 53 -2.46 -0.01 -10.40
N ASN A 54 -2.33 1.12 -9.72
CA ASN A 54 -1.06 1.81 -9.46
C ASN A 54 -0.74 1.98 -7.97
N ASP A 55 -1.54 1.38 -7.09
CA ASP A 55 -1.50 1.63 -5.65
C ASP A 55 -1.14 0.30 -4.94
N VAL A 56 -0.19 0.31 -4.02
CA VAL A 56 0.26 -0.86 -3.24
C VAL A 56 0.25 -0.55 -1.76
N ALA A 57 -0.29 -1.47 -0.96
CA ALA A 57 -0.25 -1.41 0.49
C ALA A 57 0.49 -2.62 1.08
N LEU A 58 1.43 -2.36 1.98
CA LEU A 58 2.19 -3.36 2.75
C LEU A 58 1.98 -3.11 4.24
N LEU A 59 1.66 -4.17 4.99
CA LEU A 59 1.51 -4.12 6.43
C LEU A 59 2.57 -5.00 7.11
N VAL A 60 3.37 -4.40 7.99
CA VAL A 60 4.31 -5.12 8.88
C VAL A 60 4.08 -4.64 10.30
N GLU A 61 3.86 -5.58 11.23
CA GLU A 61 3.52 -5.36 12.65
C GLU A 61 2.30 -4.45 12.87
N MET A 62 2.47 -3.12 12.73
CA MET A 62 1.43 -2.09 12.82
C MET A 62 1.78 -0.87 11.95
N ARG A 63 2.56 -1.06 10.89
CA ARG A 63 3.00 0.00 9.97
C ARG A 63 2.44 -0.30 8.59
N LEU A 64 1.52 0.54 8.14
CA LEU A 64 0.88 0.42 6.84
C LEU A 64 1.58 1.36 5.85
N LEU A 65 2.45 0.79 5.02
CA LEU A 65 3.12 1.49 3.94
C LEU A 65 2.23 1.45 2.70
N MET A 66 1.86 2.62 2.21
CA MET A 66 1.06 2.83 1.01
C MET A 66 1.90 3.57 -0.03
N LEU A 67 2.04 2.96 -1.20
CA LEU A 67 2.83 3.47 -2.30
C LEU A 67 1.95 3.73 -3.50
N GLU A 68 2.09 4.91 -4.08
CA GLU A 68 1.36 5.30 -5.28
C GLU A 68 2.30 5.84 -6.35
N HIS A 69 2.08 5.42 -7.59
CA HIS A 69 2.81 5.94 -8.75
C HIS A 69 2.13 7.16 -9.37
N GLN A 70 2.90 8.20 -9.67
CA GLN A 70 2.44 9.34 -10.48
C GLN A 70 3.49 9.73 -11.54
N SER A 71 3.01 10.07 -12.74
CA SER A 71 3.85 10.62 -13.83
C SER A 71 3.53 12.08 -14.15
N THR A 72 2.56 12.65 -13.42
CA THR A 72 2.10 14.04 -13.53
C THR A 72 1.93 14.56 -12.11
N ILE A 73 2.32 15.81 -11.88
CA ILE A 73 2.16 16.42 -10.55
C ILE A 73 0.68 16.50 -10.22
N ASN A 74 0.32 16.00 -9.04
CA ASN A 74 -1.04 16.06 -8.53
C ASN A 74 -1.01 16.67 -7.12
N PRO A 75 -1.49 17.90 -6.93
CA PRO A 75 -1.49 18.52 -5.60
C PRO A 75 -2.50 17.87 -4.64
N ASN A 76 -3.43 17.04 -5.15
CA ASN A 76 -4.47 16.38 -4.35
C ASN A 76 -4.03 15.02 -3.78
N MET A 77 -2.76 14.66 -3.93
CA MET A 77 -2.22 13.40 -3.43
C MET A 77 -2.40 13.20 -1.91
N PRO A 78 -2.28 14.22 -1.05
CA PRO A 78 -2.58 14.05 0.39
C PRO A 78 -4.03 13.63 0.64
N LEU A 79 -5.00 14.20 -0.08
CA LEU A 79 -6.41 13.81 0.04
C LEU A 79 -6.63 12.38 -0.46
N ARG A 80 -5.98 12.01 -1.56
CA ARG A 80 -6.03 10.64 -2.08
C ARG A 80 -5.41 9.63 -1.10
N GLY A 81 -4.30 9.99 -0.46
CA GLY A 81 -3.69 9.19 0.59
C GLY A 81 -4.61 8.97 1.79
N LEU A 82 -5.37 9.99 2.21
CA LEU A 82 -6.39 9.85 3.26
C LEU A 82 -7.50 8.87 2.85
N GLN A 83 -8.02 8.99 1.63
CA GLN A 83 -9.03 8.07 1.09
C GLN A 83 -8.50 6.63 1.07
N TYR A 84 -7.27 6.45 0.58
CA TYR A 84 -6.67 5.12 0.50
C TYR A 84 -6.42 4.49 1.87
N TYR A 85 -6.06 5.31 2.86
CA TYR A 85 -5.95 4.85 4.24
C TYR A 85 -7.30 4.41 4.81
N ALA A 86 -8.37 5.19 4.57
CA ALA A 86 -9.72 4.83 5.02
C ALA A 86 -10.16 3.48 4.42
N ASP A 87 -10.02 3.31 3.12
CA ASP A 87 -10.32 2.05 2.43
C ASP A 87 -9.49 0.88 3.00
N SER A 88 -8.21 1.13 3.32
CA SER A 88 -7.32 0.14 3.92
C SER A 88 -7.68 -0.20 5.37
N MET A 89 -8.32 0.72 6.10
CA MET A 89 -8.81 0.43 7.44
C MET A 89 -10.08 -0.42 7.40
N ASP A 90 -10.98 -0.17 6.45
CA ASP A 90 -12.20 -0.98 6.30
C ASP A 90 -11.86 -2.46 6.11
N GLY A 91 -10.96 -2.77 5.18
CA GLY A 91 -10.51 -4.14 4.96
C GLY A 91 -9.74 -4.74 6.15
N TYR A 92 -8.99 -3.92 6.90
CA TYR A 92 -8.26 -4.37 8.08
C TYR A 92 -9.21 -4.75 9.21
N LEU A 93 -10.25 -3.94 9.41
CA LEU A 93 -11.29 -4.17 10.40
C LEU A 93 -12.13 -5.42 10.05
N GLU A 94 -12.52 -5.57 8.78
CA GLU A 94 -13.29 -6.71 8.31
C GLU A 94 -12.52 -8.03 8.47
N LYS A 95 -11.29 -8.10 7.95
CA LYS A 95 -10.44 -9.31 8.03
C LYS A 95 -10.20 -9.76 9.47
N ARG A 96 -10.16 -8.82 10.42
CA ARG A 96 -9.92 -9.09 11.85
C ARG A 96 -11.20 -9.09 12.70
N GLN A 97 -12.37 -8.95 12.08
CA GLN A 97 -13.68 -8.94 12.74
C GLN A 97 -13.76 -7.93 13.90
N LEU A 98 -13.17 -6.75 13.71
CA LEU A 98 -13.06 -5.71 14.74
C LEU A 98 -14.32 -4.85 14.75
N ASN A 99 -14.97 -4.75 15.91
CA ASN A 99 -16.21 -3.98 16.08
C ASN A 99 -15.94 -2.53 16.51
N ILE A 100 -15.99 -1.60 15.55
CA ILE A 100 -15.79 -0.15 15.79
C ILE A 100 -16.89 0.49 16.64
N TYR A 101 -18.07 -0.10 16.72
CA TYR A 101 -19.18 0.37 17.56
C TYR A 101 -19.11 -0.19 19.00
N GLY A 102 -18.11 -1.03 19.29
CA GLY A 102 -17.87 -1.59 20.61
C GLY A 102 -17.24 -0.58 21.58
N LYS A 103 -17.14 -0.97 22.85
CA LYS A 103 -16.51 -0.15 23.92
C LYS A 103 -14.99 -0.34 24.04
N LYS A 104 -14.43 -1.36 23.39
CA LYS A 104 -13.00 -1.67 23.47
C LYS A 104 -12.22 -0.81 22.47
N ARG A 105 -11.10 -0.23 22.90
CA ARG A 105 -10.19 0.50 22.00
C ARG A 105 -9.64 -0.46 20.94
N ILE A 106 -9.75 -0.06 19.68
CA ILE A 106 -9.11 -0.75 18.55
C ILE A 106 -7.77 -0.08 18.26
N LYS A 107 -6.70 -0.87 18.17
CA LYS A 107 -5.41 -0.41 17.67
C LYS A 107 -5.42 -0.53 16.15
N ILE A 108 -5.06 0.55 15.47
CA ILE A 108 -4.98 0.61 14.01
C ILE A 108 -3.53 0.85 13.57
N PRO A 109 -3.13 0.36 12.38
CA PRO A 109 -1.79 0.59 11.84
C PRO A 109 -1.48 2.08 11.67
N ALA A 110 -0.23 2.47 11.87
CA ALA A 110 0.24 3.81 11.52
C ALA A 110 0.36 3.93 9.99
N PRO A 111 -0.23 4.97 9.37
CA PRO A 111 -0.15 5.17 7.93
C PRO A 111 1.19 5.80 7.51
N PHE A 112 1.77 5.28 6.45
CA PHE A 112 2.93 5.84 5.75
C PHE A 112 2.61 5.92 4.27
N TYR A 113 2.45 7.13 3.73
CA TYR A 113 2.05 7.33 2.34
C TYR A 113 3.20 7.95 1.54
N TYR A 114 3.59 7.27 0.47
CA TYR A 114 4.67 7.70 -0.42
C TYR A 114 4.18 7.76 -1.86
N VAL A 115 4.53 8.85 -2.53
CA VAL A 115 4.26 9.04 -3.96
C VAL A 115 5.56 8.88 -4.72
N LEU A 116 5.63 7.85 -5.57
CA LEU A 116 6.73 7.66 -6.49
C LEU A 116 6.45 8.47 -7.76
N TYR A 117 7.10 9.63 -7.85
CA TYR A 117 7.01 10.51 -9.00
C TYR A 117 8.11 10.18 -10.03
N ASN A 118 7.71 9.99 -11.29
CA ASN A 118 8.66 9.81 -12.41
C ASN A 118 8.33 10.70 -13.61
N GLY A 119 7.61 11.80 -13.38
CA GLY A 119 7.37 12.79 -14.41
C GLY A 119 8.61 13.64 -14.69
N ARG A 120 8.45 14.61 -15.59
CA ARG A 120 9.54 15.49 -16.06
C ARG A 120 9.47 16.90 -15.48
N GLU A 121 8.43 17.19 -14.71
CA GLU A 121 8.25 18.48 -14.05
C GLU A 121 8.99 18.43 -12.70
N ASP A 122 9.48 19.58 -12.24
CA ASP A 122 10.08 19.67 -10.91
C ASP A 122 8.96 19.56 -9.86
N ALA A 123 9.02 18.51 -9.04
CA ALA A 123 8.02 18.17 -8.02
C ALA A 123 8.36 18.74 -6.64
#